data_AF-A0A928EV44-F1
#
_entry.id   AF-A0A928EV44-F1
#
_cell.length_a   1.000
_cell.length_b   1.000
_cell.length_c   1.000
_cell.angle_alpha   90.00
_cell.angle_beta   90.00
_cell.angle_gamma   90.00
#
_symmetry.space_group_name_H-M   'P 1'
#
loop_
_entity.id
_entity.type
_entity.pdbx_description
1 polymer ?
#
loop_
_entity_poly.entity_id
_entity_poly.type
_entity_poly.pdbx_seq_one_letter_code
_entity_poly.pdbx_strand_id
1 'polypeptide(L)'
;MSYNFQKQIDFLLEHACPSIKYLVHRDMLNAPVDEPFMVALQNEILAQSNTQKHLSAQHPDGWFGHELHGIDGMDCHIGGLLNLGVEASNPAIQKAVTALLTPEIASTHKNWFRGGEALDAEGRGGNRAIVANILAMAQAPEDIPVYAEELTLAFEHLSAVLQY
;
A
#
# COMPACT_ATOMS: atom_id res chain seq x y z
N MET A 1 -10.96 30.88 -17.37
CA MET A 1 -11.93 29.77 -17.19
C MET A 1 -11.92 29.40 -15.73
N SER A 2 -13.08 29.33 -15.06
CA SER A 2 -13.14 28.75 -13.72
C SER A 2 -13.01 27.23 -13.81
N TYR A 3 -12.28 26.64 -12.86
CA TYR A 3 -12.20 25.19 -12.73
C TYR A 3 -13.58 24.65 -12.30
N ASN A 4 -14.12 23.67 -13.02
CA ASN A 4 -15.38 23.00 -12.68
C ASN A 4 -15.07 21.56 -12.27
N PHE A 5 -14.98 21.35 -10.96
CA PHE A 5 -14.68 20.05 -10.36
C PHE A 5 -15.68 18.98 -10.78
N GLN A 6 -16.99 19.27 -10.72
CA GLN A 6 -18.03 18.30 -11.06
C GLN A 6 -17.89 17.80 -12.49
N LYS A 7 -17.61 18.70 -13.43
CA LYS A 7 -17.39 18.32 -14.83
C LYS A 7 -16.21 17.35 -15.01
N GLN A 8 -15.17 17.48 -14.19
CA GLN A 8 -14.02 16.55 -14.22
C GLN A 8 -14.39 15.19 -13.62
N ILE A 9 -15.15 15.17 -12.52
CA ILE A 9 -15.67 13.94 -11.92
C ILE A 9 -16.54 13.19 -12.93
N ASP A 10 -17.52 13.86 -13.53
CA ASP A 10 -18.45 13.25 -14.49
C ASP A 10 -17.68 12.64 -15.68
N PHE A 11 -16.69 13.36 -16.21
CA PHE A 11 -15.83 12.87 -17.29
C PHE A 11 -15.08 11.59 -16.91
N LEU A 12 -14.51 11.52 -15.70
CA LEU A 12 -13.81 10.32 -15.23
C LEU A 12 -14.78 9.15 -15.01
N LEU A 13 -15.94 9.40 -14.41
CA LEU A 13 -16.95 8.37 -14.15
C LEU A 13 -17.59 7.83 -15.44
N GLU A 14 -17.65 8.64 -16.50
CA GLU A 14 -18.11 8.19 -17.81
C GLU A 14 -17.03 7.35 -18.52
N HIS A 15 -15.80 7.86 -18.62
CA HIS A 15 -14.82 7.35 -19.59
C HIS A 15 -13.64 6.56 -19.02
N ALA A 16 -13.37 6.60 -17.71
CA ALA A 16 -12.18 5.97 -17.16
C ALA A 16 -12.28 4.44 -17.03
N CYS A 17 -11.19 3.79 -16.66
CA CYS A 17 -11.21 2.36 -16.33
C CYS A 17 -11.85 2.12 -14.94
N PRO A 18 -12.24 0.87 -14.61
CA PRO A 18 -12.82 0.52 -13.32
C PRO A 18 -12.01 1.00 -12.12
N SER A 19 -10.68 0.90 -12.15
CA SER A 19 -9.79 1.38 -11.09
C SER A 19 -9.96 2.87 -10.81
N ILE A 20 -9.92 3.71 -11.85
CA ILE A 20 -10.07 5.16 -11.68
C ILE A 20 -11.50 5.48 -11.21
N LYS A 21 -12.52 4.84 -11.78
CA LYS A 21 -13.91 5.03 -11.34
C LYS A 21 -14.09 4.71 -9.86
N TYR A 22 -13.52 3.59 -9.43
CA TYR A 22 -13.54 3.17 -8.03
C TYR A 22 -12.84 4.16 -7.11
N LEU A 23 -11.62 4.58 -7.44
CA LEU A 23 -10.86 5.56 -6.65
C LEU A 23 -11.55 6.92 -6.60
N VAL A 24 -12.16 7.37 -7.69
CA VAL A 24 -12.98 8.61 -7.70
C VAL A 24 -14.14 8.48 -6.73
N HIS A 25 -14.88 7.36 -6.79
CA HIS A 25 -16.00 7.14 -5.87
C HIS A 25 -15.55 7.06 -4.41
N ARG A 26 -14.51 6.28 -4.10
CA ARG A 26 -14.01 6.08 -2.74
C ARG A 26 -13.36 7.35 -2.17
N ASP A 27 -12.39 7.90 -2.88
CA ASP A 27 -11.46 8.89 -2.31
C ASP A 27 -11.92 10.34 -2.54
N MET A 28 -12.67 10.60 -3.62
CA MET A 28 -13.13 11.95 -3.94
C MET A 28 -14.60 12.17 -3.55
N LEU A 29 -15.44 11.14 -3.67
CA LEU A 29 -16.88 11.22 -3.38
C LEU A 29 -17.27 10.57 -2.06
N ASN A 30 -16.33 9.90 -1.36
CA ASN A 30 -16.56 9.20 -0.09
C ASN A 30 -17.71 8.17 -0.17
N ALA A 31 -17.85 7.49 -1.30
CA ALA A 31 -18.81 6.42 -1.45
C ALA A 31 -18.44 5.24 -0.53
N PRO A 32 -19.39 4.66 0.22
CA PRO A 32 -19.14 3.47 1.02
C PRO A 32 -18.71 2.28 0.14
N VAL A 33 -17.65 1.58 0.55
CA VAL A 33 -17.04 0.50 -0.25
C VAL A 33 -17.91 -0.75 -0.36
N ASP A 34 -18.92 -0.88 0.51
CA ASP A 34 -19.88 -1.98 0.56
C ASP A 34 -21.12 -1.75 -0.32
N GLU A 35 -21.24 -0.58 -0.94
CA GLU A 35 -22.30 -0.32 -1.92
C GLU A 35 -22.22 -1.32 -3.09
N PRO A 36 -23.36 -1.81 -3.63
CA PRO A 36 -23.35 -2.85 -4.66
C PRO A 36 -22.53 -2.49 -5.91
N PHE A 37 -22.52 -1.21 -6.31
CA PHE A 37 -21.72 -0.76 -7.45
C PHE A 37 -20.21 -0.71 -7.15
N MET A 38 -19.84 -0.41 -5.90
CA MET A 38 -18.44 -0.44 -5.45
C MET A 38 -17.92 -1.87 -5.41
N VAL A 39 -18.74 -2.82 -4.93
CA VAL A 39 -18.44 -4.26 -4.97
C VAL A 39 -18.30 -4.75 -6.41
N ALA A 40 -19.17 -4.31 -7.32
CA ALA A 40 -19.06 -4.65 -8.74
C ALA A 40 -17.75 -4.13 -9.35
N LEU A 41 -17.39 -2.88 -9.08
CA LEU A 41 -16.11 -2.30 -9.50
C LEU A 41 -14.90 -3.05 -8.92
N GLN A 42 -14.93 -3.45 -7.63
CA GLN A 42 -13.90 -4.29 -7.03
C GLN A 42 -13.73 -5.61 -7.79
N ASN A 43 -14.83 -6.28 -8.13
CA ASN A 43 -14.77 -7.53 -8.89
C ASN A 43 -14.16 -7.32 -10.29
N GLU A 44 -14.50 -6.22 -10.96
CA GLU A 44 -13.89 -5.86 -12.24
C GLU A 44 -12.39 -5.59 -12.10
N ILE A 45 -11.97 -4.82 -11.09
CA ILE A 45 -10.56 -4.52 -10.79
C ILE A 45 -9.78 -5.80 -10.52
N LEU A 46 -10.33 -6.70 -9.70
CA LEU A 46 -9.72 -7.98 -9.36
C LEU A 46 -9.55 -8.86 -10.61
N ALA A 47 -10.46 -8.80 -11.57
CA ALA A 47 -10.35 -9.57 -12.82
C ALA A 47 -9.31 -9.02 -13.81
N GLN A 48 -8.77 -7.81 -13.60
CA GLN A 48 -7.80 -7.22 -14.53
C GLN A 48 -6.44 -7.92 -14.48
N SER A 49 -5.78 -8.00 -15.64
CA SER A 49 -4.50 -8.71 -15.79
C SER A 49 -3.34 -8.09 -14.98
N ASN A 50 -3.33 -6.77 -14.83
CA ASN A 50 -2.37 -6.05 -13.97
C ASN A 50 -2.59 -6.35 -12.48
N THR A 51 -3.84 -6.40 -12.01
CA THR A 51 -4.18 -6.81 -10.64
C THR A 51 -3.76 -8.27 -10.40
N GLN A 52 -4.13 -9.16 -11.33
CA GLN A 52 -3.76 -10.58 -11.26
C GLN A 52 -2.24 -10.79 -11.27
N LYS A 53 -1.47 -9.99 -12.03
CA LYS A 53 -0.01 -10.01 -11.99
C LYS A 53 0.51 -9.78 -10.57
N HIS A 54 -0.01 -8.78 -9.86
CA HIS A 54 0.41 -8.53 -8.48
C HIS A 54 -0.02 -9.66 -7.54
N LEU A 55 -1.28 -10.10 -7.62
CA LEU A 55 -1.80 -11.19 -6.77
C LEU A 55 -1.04 -12.50 -6.96
N SER A 56 -0.65 -12.83 -8.20
CA SER A 56 0.11 -14.05 -8.52
C SER A 56 1.54 -14.07 -7.96
N ALA A 57 2.06 -12.92 -7.52
CA ALA A 57 3.37 -12.83 -6.88
C ALA A 57 3.31 -13.19 -5.38
N GLN A 58 2.14 -13.52 -4.84
CA GLN A 58 2.01 -13.94 -3.45
C GLN A 58 2.44 -15.40 -3.27
N HIS A 59 3.37 -15.63 -2.35
CA HIS A 59 3.79 -16.95 -1.92
C HIS A 59 2.76 -17.62 -1.00
N PRO A 60 2.81 -18.95 -0.81
CA PRO A 60 1.90 -19.66 0.08
C PRO A 60 1.92 -19.17 1.54
N ASP A 61 3.03 -18.63 2.02
CA ASP A 61 3.18 -18.04 3.36
C ASP A 61 2.65 -16.60 3.46
N GLY A 62 2.27 -15.98 2.34
CA GLY A 62 1.71 -14.63 2.30
C GLY A 62 2.69 -13.56 1.82
N TRP A 63 3.98 -13.88 1.68
CA TRP A 63 4.96 -12.91 1.19
C TRP A 63 4.69 -12.52 -0.26
N PHE A 64 4.93 -11.28 -0.66
CA PHE A 64 4.85 -10.84 -2.05
C PHE A 64 6.23 -10.62 -2.64
N GLY A 65 6.44 -11.10 -3.87
CA GLY A 65 7.69 -10.88 -4.60
C GLY A 65 8.86 -11.62 -3.95
N HIS A 66 10.06 -11.08 -4.10
CA HIS A 66 11.28 -11.70 -3.56
C HIS A 66 12.02 -10.83 -2.56
N GLU A 67 11.70 -9.53 -2.46
CA GLU A 67 12.39 -8.59 -1.58
C GLU A 67 11.44 -7.73 -0.76
N LEU A 68 11.96 -7.04 0.25
CA LEU A 68 11.14 -6.12 1.05
C LEU A 68 10.83 -4.84 0.26
N HIS A 69 11.85 -4.29 -0.41
CA HIS A 69 11.80 -3.04 -1.18
C HIS A 69 12.47 -3.21 -2.53
N GLY A 70 11.78 -2.86 -3.61
CA GLY A 70 12.34 -2.84 -4.97
C GLY A 70 11.31 -3.14 -6.05
N ILE A 71 11.77 -3.50 -7.25
CA ILE A 71 10.87 -3.73 -8.41
C ILE A 71 10.01 -4.98 -8.20
N ASP A 72 10.55 -5.98 -7.50
CA ASP A 72 9.87 -7.22 -7.12
C ASP A 72 9.73 -7.30 -5.60
N GLY A 73 9.53 -6.13 -4.99
CA GLY A 73 9.40 -5.94 -3.55
C GLY A 73 7.97 -6.08 -3.06
N MET A 74 7.80 -6.52 -1.81
CA MET A 74 6.50 -6.59 -1.16
C MET A 74 5.78 -5.23 -1.18
N ASP A 75 6.51 -4.14 -0.93
CA ASP A 75 5.99 -2.78 -1.01
C ASP A 75 5.45 -2.41 -2.40
N CYS A 76 6.16 -2.81 -3.47
CA CYS A 76 5.75 -2.57 -4.85
C CYS A 76 4.46 -3.32 -5.19
N HIS A 77 4.33 -4.57 -4.74
CA HIS A 77 3.13 -5.36 -5.00
C HIS A 77 1.92 -4.86 -4.22
N ILE A 78 2.07 -4.56 -2.93
CA ILE A 78 0.99 -3.99 -2.12
C ILE A 78 0.61 -2.60 -2.63
N GLY A 79 1.58 -1.74 -2.91
CA GLY A 79 1.35 -0.41 -3.47
C GLY A 79 0.68 -0.47 -4.85
N GLY A 80 1.09 -1.42 -5.70
CA GLY A 80 0.47 -1.67 -7.00
C GLY A 80 -1.01 -2.05 -6.89
N LEU A 81 -1.35 -2.98 -5.98
CA LEU A 81 -2.74 -3.36 -5.72
C LEU A 81 -3.58 -2.17 -5.24
N LEU A 82 -3.08 -1.43 -4.25
CA LEU A 82 -3.78 -0.26 -3.69
C LEU A 82 -3.97 0.86 -4.73
N ASN A 83 -2.95 1.12 -5.56
CA ASN A 83 -3.02 2.10 -6.65
C ASN A 83 -4.00 1.70 -7.77
N LEU A 84 -4.27 0.40 -7.92
CA LEU A 84 -5.32 -0.10 -8.81
C LEU A 84 -6.72 -0.05 -8.19
N GLY A 85 -6.81 0.35 -6.92
CA GLY A 85 -8.06 0.46 -6.18
C GLY A 85 -8.45 -0.79 -5.42
N VAL A 86 -7.59 -1.81 -5.30
CA VAL A 86 -7.87 -2.96 -4.43
C VAL A 86 -7.96 -2.49 -2.98
N GLU A 87 -8.98 -2.93 -2.27
CA GLU A 87 -9.16 -2.56 -0.87
C GLU A 87 -8.06 -3.12 0.05
N ALA A 88 -7.60 -2.31 1.01
CA ALA A 88 -6.59 -2.73 1.98
C ALA A 88 -7.05 -3.95 2.82
N SER A 89 -8.37 -4.08 3.02
CA SER A 89 -9.01 -5.22 3.67
C SER A 89 -8.99 -6.50 2.83
N ASN A 90 -8.52 -6.46 1.58
CA ASN A 90 -8.41 -7.63 0.73
C ASN A 90 -7.56 -8.72 1.42
N PRO A 91 -8.01 -9.99 1.43
CA PRO A 91 -7.31 -11.06 2.13
C PRO A 91 -5.84 -11.22 1.72
N ALA A 92 -5.49 -10.94 0.46
CA ALA A 92 -4.11 -11.03 0.01
C ALA A 92 -3.21 -9.98 0.69
N ILE A 93 -3.70 -8.74 0.84
CA ILE A 93 -2.97 -7.67 1.53
C ILE A 93 -2.85 -7.98 3.03
N GLN A 94 -3.94 -8.41 3.67
CA GLN A 94 -3.94 -8.79 5.09
C GLN A 94 -2.99 -9.96 5.38
N LYS A 95 -2.94 -10.93 4.47
CA LYS A 95 -2.00 -12.05 4.56
C LYS A 95 -0.54 -11.59 4.42
N ALA A 96 -0.27 -10.61 3.57
CA ALA A 96 1.06 -10.03 3.43
C ALA A 96 1.50 -9.26 4.68
N VAL A 97 0.60 -8.50 5.31
CA VAL A 97 0.85 -7.86 6.62
C VAL A 97 1.19 -8.92 7.68
N THR A 98 0.44 -10.02 7.70
CA THR A 98 0.73 -11.13 8.63
C THR A 98 2.12 -11.74 8.37
N ALA A 99 2.47 -11.99 7.11
CA ALA A 99 3.78 -12.51 6.73
C ALA A 99 4.93 -11.56 7.12
N LEU A 100 4.73 -10.26 6.93
CA LEU A 100 5.69 -9.20 7.28
C LEU A 100 5.96 -9.13 8.77
N LEU A 101 4.93 -9.30 9.61
CA LEU A 101 5.01 -9.20 11.06
C LEU A 101 5.38 -10.51 11.77
N THR A 102 5.36 -11.64 11.06
CA THR A 102 5.73 -12.95 11.61
C THR A 102 7.23 -13.17 11.44
N PRO A 103 8.05 -13.15 12.52
CA PRO A 103 9.51 -13.19 12.40
C PRO A 103 10.01 -14.42 11.65
N GLU A 104 9.37 -15.58 11.85
CA GLU A 104 9.73 -16.82 11.20
C GLU A 104 9.58 -16.71 9.68
N ILE A 105 8.48 -16.13 9.19
CA ILE A 105 8.23 -15.93 7.75
C ILE A 105 9.12 -14.80 7.21
N ALA A 106 9.14 -13.64 7.87
CA ALA A 106 9.96 -12.51 7.42
C ALA A 106 11.46 -12.87 7.33
N SER A 107 11.93 -13.79 8.18
CA SER A 107 13.32 -14.26 8.16
C SER A 107 13.67 -15.21 7.01
N THR A 108 12.70 -15.83 6.33
CA THR A 108 12.95 -16.69 5.16
C THR A 108 13.06 -15.89 3.86
N HIS A 109 12.42 -14.73 3.80
CA HIS A 109 12.40 -13.84 2.62
C HIS A 109 13.45 -12.73 2.68
N LYS A 110 14.62 -13.02 3.28
CA LYS A 110 15.68 -12.03 3.50
C LYS A 110 16.36 -11.54 2.21
N ASN A 111 15.66 -10.72 1.45
CA ASN A 111 16.24 -9.73 0.55
C ASN A 111 15.88 -8.35 1.11
N TRP A 112 16.53 -8.02 2.23
CA TRP A 112 16.46 -6.70 2.84
C TRP A 112 17.03 -5.69 1.84
N PHE A 113 16.45 -4.49 1.81
CA PHE A 113 17.01 -3.40 1.04
C PHE A 113 18.52 -3.33 1.36
N ARG A 114 19.37 -3.46 0.33
CA ARG A 114 20.82 -3.52 0.53
C ARG A 114 21.29 -2.22 1.17
N GLY A 115 21.84 -2.32 2.39
CA GLY A 115 22.24 -1.17 3.19
C GLY A 115 21.15 -0.65 4.13
N GLY A 116 19.96 -1.25 4.16
CA GLY A 116 18.87 -0.82 5.03
C GLY A 116 19.19 -0.97 6.51
N GLU A 117 19.89 -2.03 6.94
CA GLU A 117 20.35 -2.13 8.34
C GLU A 117 21.28 -0.96 8.72
N ALA A 118 22.14 -0.53 7.78
CA ALA A 118 23.03 0.61 8.00
C ALA A 118 22.26 1.94 8.02
N LEU A 119 21.21 2.08 7.20
CA LEU A 119 20.33 3.25 7.26
C LEU A 119 19.51 3.28 8.54
N ASP A 120 18.97 2.14 8.98
CA ASP A 120 18.23 2.00 10.23
C ASP A 120 19.11 2.39 11.43
N ALA A 121 20.37 1.91 11.47
CA ALA A 121 21.32 2.22 12.53
C ALA A 121 21.65 3.72 12.65
N GLU A 122 21.54 4.47 11.55
CA GLU A 122 21.81 5.90 11.49
C GLU A 122 20.53 6.77 11.51
N GLY A 123 19.36 6.16 11.68
CA GLY A 123 18.06 6.86 11.67
C GLY A 123 17.71 7.50 10.33
N ARG A 124 18.17 6.93 9.20
CA ARG A 124 18.01 7.49 7.84
C ARG A 124 16.86 6.86 7.05
N GLY A 125 16.08 6.00 7.68
CA GLY A 125 15.00 5.24 7.07
C GLY A 125 15.52 4.07 6.23
N GLY A 126 15.71 2.92 6.86
CA GLY A 126 16.13 1.67 6.24
C GLY A 126 15.00 0.67 6.11
N ASN A 127 15.25 -0.60 6.46
CA ASN A 127 14.24 -1.65 6.31
C ASN A 127 13.04 -1.39 7.21
N ARG A 128 13.26 -0.84 8.40
CA ARG A 128 12.17 -0.53 9.35
C ARG A 128 11.22 0.51 8.79
N ALA A 129 11.74 1.55 8.16
CA ALA A 129 10.92 2.57 7.49
C ALA A 129 10.11 1.98 6.33
N ILE A 130 10.65 1.02 5.57
CA ILE A 130 9.88 0.31 4.53
C ILE A 130 8.77 -0.54 5.16
N VAL A 131 9.06 -1.28 6.24
CA VAL A 131 8.03 -2.05 6.98
C VAL A 131 6.91 -1.12 7.43
N ALA A 132 7.25 0.00 8.08
CA ALA A 132 6.27 1.00 8.52
C ALA A 132 5.45 1.57 7.36
N ASN A 133 6.07 1.86 6.21
CA ASN A 133 5.36 2.30 5.00
C ASN A 133 4.37 1.25 4.49
N ILE A 134 4.76 -0.04 4.46
CA ILE A 134 3.84 -1.12 4.06
C ILE A 134 2.64 -1.19 5.02
N LEU A 135 2.90 -1.10 6.33
CA LEU A 135 1.85 -1.11 7.35
C LEU A 135 0.90 0.09 7.20
N ALA A 136 1.44 1.28 6.95
CA ALA A 136 0.65 2.49 6.67
C ALA A 136 -0.24 2.32 5.43
N MET A 137 0.34 1.87 4.32
CA MET A 137 -0.37 1.60 3.07
C MET A 137 -1.50 0.58 3.26
N ALA A 138 -1.25 -0.48 4.03
CA ALA A 138 -2.22 -1.53 4.33
C ALA A 138 -3.23 -1.15 5.42
N GLN A 139 -3.19 0.09 5.92
CA GLN A 139 -4.04 0.59 7.00
C GLN A 139 -3.98 -0.30 8.26
N ALA A 140 -2.79 -0.82 8.56
CA ALA A 140 -2.57 -1.58 9.78
C ALA A 140 -2.62 -0.66 11.01
N PRO A 141 -2.94 -1.18 12.21
CA PRO A 141 -2.91 -0.41 13.44
C PRO A 141 -1.56 0.27 13.71
N GLU A 142 -1.60 1.56 14.07
CA GLU A 142 -0.40 2.36 14.35
C GLU A 142 0.31 1.94 15.66
N ASP A 143 -0.31 1.11 16.50
CA ASP A 143 0.28 0.61 17.76
C ASP A 143 1.24 -0.58 17.56
N ILE A 144 1.39 -1.06 16.32
CA ILE A 144 2.43 -2.03 15.97
C ILE A 144 3.81 -1.41 16.25
N PRO A 145 4.70 -2.05 17.05
CA PRO A 145 5.90 -1.40 17.57
C PRO A 145 6.80 -0.74 16.49
N VAL A 146 7.12 -1.48 15.42
CA VAL A 146 7.94 -0.93 14.33
C VAL A 146 7.26 0.22 13.61
N TYR A 147 5.93 0.23 13.52
CA TYR A 147 5.20 1.33 12.88
C TYR A 147 5.20 2.58 13.77
N ALA A 148 4.86 2.43 15.06
CA ALA A 148 4.87 3.52 16.03
C ALA A 148 6.23 4.21 16.16
N GLU A 149 7.31 3.41 16.23
CA GLU A 149 8.69 3.88 16.35
C GLU A 149 9.10 4.72 15.12
N GLU A 150 8.83 4.21 13.90
CA GLU A 150 9.18 4.92 12.67
C GLU A 150 8.28 6.14 12.40
N LEU A 151 7.01 6.11 12.80
CA LEU A 151 6.13 7.29 12.76
C LEU A 151 6.67 8.42 13.64
N THR A 152 7.12 8.07 14.85
CA THR A 152 7.73 9.03 15.78
C THR A 152 9.00 9.63 15.17
N LEU A 153 9.90 8.78 14.65
CA LEU A 153 11.14 9.21 14.02
C LEU A 153 10.88 10.12 12.80
N ALA A 154 9.91 9.77 11.95
CA ALA A 154 9.52 10.59 10.81
C ALA A 154 9.02 11.97 11.22
N PHE A 155 8.21 12.05 12.30
CA PHE A 155 7.71 13.31 12.83
C PHE A 155 8.81 14.18 13.42
N GLU A 156 9.77 13.58 14.14
CA GLU A 156 10.95 14.28 14.66
C GLU A 156 11.77 14.92 13.53
N HIS A 157 12.05 14.16 12.47
CA HIS A 157 12.80 14.66 11.32
C HIS A 157 12.05 15.77 10.57
N LEU A 158 10.75 15.61 10.32
CA LEU A 158 9.94 16.65 9.68
C LEU A 158 9.94 17.93 10.52
N SER A 159 9.75 17.81 11.84
CA SER A 159 9.75 18.93 12.76
C SER A 159 11.09 19.67 12.77
N ALA A 160 12.21 18.95 12.77
CA ALA A 160 13.54 19.54 12.72
C ALA A 160 13.79 20.34 11.42
N VAL A 161 13.32 19.83 10.27
CA VAL A 161 13.45 20.54 8.97
C VAL A 161 12.59 21.80 8.94
N LEU A 162 11.38 21.76 9.51
CA LEU A 162 10.48 22.93 9.53
C LEU A 162 10.93 24.04 10.49
N GLN A 163 11.83 23.72 11.43
CA GLN A 163 12.43 24.69 12.35
C GLN A 163 13.72 25.32 11.80
N TYR A 164 14.19 24.87 10.63
CA TYR A 164 15.41 25.34 9.96
C TYR A 164 15.10 26.45 8.94
#